data_AF-A0A4U0XPG8-F1
#
_entry.id   AF-A0A4U0XPG8-F1
#
_cell.length_a   1.000
_cell.length_b   1.000
_cell.length_c   1.000
_cell.angle_alpha   90.00
_cell.angle_beta   90.00
_cell.angle_gamma   90.00
#
_symmetry.space_group_name_H-M   'P 1'
#
loop_
_entity.id
_entity.type
_entity.pdbx_description
1 polymer ?
#
loop_
_entity_poly.entity_id
_entity_poly.type
_entity_poly.pdbx_seq_one_letter_code
_entity_poly.pdbx_strand_id
1 'polypeptide(L)'
;MATSKAYPTGGTYFDAIKRNFKNVPVDASKDNAIETSAFLEAAESLTGLFDVMGSVAFAPVKNDMVGNVKKVRDRQLAAPDQSETLQALCLNELKVKKHTATEGLLWLVRGLDFTAQSLRHNLSHPTEELSTSFRHAYQNTLKPHHSFLVKPIFSAAMSATPYRKDFYAKLAAEDNKEMLVREMGEWLEALERQVGVLKEFLGRKEAKW
;
A
#
# COMPACT_ATOMS: atom_id res chain seq x y z
N MET A 1 20.97 -0.98 14.60
CA MET A 1 19.91 -0.37 15.44
C MET A 1 19.62 1.02 14.87
N ALA A 2 18.65 1.14 13.97
CA ALA A 2 18.22 2.48 13.54
C ALA A 2 17.48 3.10 14.72
N THR A 3 18.02 4.20 15.25
CA THR A 3 17.37 4.99 16.28
C THR A 3 16.05 5.50 15.72
N SER A 4 14.92 5.01 16.26
CA SER A 4 13.62 5.59 15.99
C SER A 4 13.68 7.04 16.49
N LYS A 5 13.78 8.00 15.59
CA LYS A 5 13.43 9.37 15.95
C LYS A 5 11.97 9.30 16.38
N ALA A 6 11.72 9.46 17.67
CA ALA A 6 10.39 9.81 18.15
C ALA A 6 9.93 11.00 17.29
N TYR A 7 8.72 10.91 16.73
CA TYR A 7 8.13 12.06 16.04
C TYR A 7 8.15 13.26 17.00
N PRO A 8 8.29 14.50 16.49
CA PRO A 8 8.25 15.69 17.34
C PRO A 8 7.08 15.60 18.32
N THR A 9 7.24 16.09 19.56
CA THR A 9 6.16 16.07 20.55
C THR A 9 4.85 16.54 19.91
N GLY A 10 3.83 15.68 19.89
CA GLY A 10 2.56 15.96 19.23
C GLY A 10 2.39 15.39 17.81
N GLY A 11 3.37 14.71 17.22
CA GLY A 11 3.31 14.21 15.84
C GLY A 11 3.15 12.69 15.68
N THR A 12 2.73 12.25 14.50
CA THR A 12 2.60 10.83 14.11
C THR A 12 3.40 10.49 12.85
N TYR A 13 3.44 9.20 12.52
CA TYR A 13 3.94 8.68 11.24
C TYR A 13 3.34 9.42 10.04
N PHE A 14 2.07 9.82 10.10
CA PHE A 14 1.36 10.43 8.98
C PHE A 14 1.76 11.89 8.71
N ASP A 15 2.44 12.55 9.65
CA ASP A 15 3.01 13.89 9.46
C ASP A 15 4.33 13.85 8.68
N ALA A 16 5.04 12.72 8.74
CA ALA A 16 6.38 12.57 8.16
C ALA A 16 6.38 11.95 6.75
N ILE A 17 5.27 11.35 6.32
CA ILE A 17 5.18 10.76 4.99
C ILE A 17 5.10 11.82 3.89
N LYS A 18 5.74 11.53 2.75
CA LYS A 18 5.77 12.43 1.59
C LYS A 18 4.37 12.73 1.06
N ARG A 19 3.51 11.70 0.99
CA ARG A 19 2.12 11.84 0.54
C ARG A 19 1.20 10.93 1.33
N ASN A 20 0.12 11.51 1.85
CA ASN A 20 -0.98 10.78 2.46
C ASN A 20 -2.01 10.37 1.37
N PHE A 21 -2.55 9.15 1.44
CA PHE A 21 -3.59 8.69 0.50
C PHE A 21 -4.83 9.59 0.49
N LYS A 22 -5.14 10.29 1.60
CA LYS A 22 -6.21 11.30 1.66
C LYS A 22 -6.02 12.45 0.68
N ASN A 23 -4.78 12.72 0.31
CA ASN A 23 -4.38 13.84 -0.55
C ASN A 23 -4.11 13.40 -1.99
N VAL A 24 -4.49 12.17 -2.37
CA VAL A 24 -4.41 11.71 -3.75
C VAL A 24 -5.67 12.16 -4.49
N PRO A 25 -5.54 12.96 -5.57
CA PRO A 25 -6.70 13.38 -6.35
C PRO A 25 -7.41 12.20 -7.01
N VAL A 26 -8.74 12.16 -6.84
CA VAL A 26 -9.64 11.22 -7.49
C VAL A 26 -10.75 12.01 -8.16
N ASP A 27 -10.83 11.96 -9.49
CA ASP A 27 -11.83 12.70 -10.26
C ASP A 27 -13.11 11.86 -10.41
N ALA A 28 -14.07 12.08 -9.51
CA ALA A 28 -15.36 11.40 -9.53
C ALA A 28 -16.18 11.67 -10.81
N SER A 29 -15.91 12.78 -11.51
CA SER A 29 -16.58 13.09 -12.78
C SER A 29 -16.01 12.29 -13.97
N LYS A 30 -14.86 11.65 -13.79
CA LYS A 30 -14.15 10.86 -14.81
C LYS A 30 -13.88 9.44 -14.32
N ASP A 31 -14.93 8.71 -13.97
CA ASP A 31 -14.82 7.29 -13.59
C ASP A 31 -13.80 7.06 -12.44
N ASN A 32 -13.81 7.99 -11.47
CA ASN A 32 -12.88 8.00 -10.35
C ASN A 32 -11.41 7.94 -10.80
N ALA A 33 -11.04 8.69 -11.84
CA ALA A 33 -9.67 8.70 -12.36
C ALA A 33 -8.69 9.12 -11.26
N ILE A 34 -7.67 8.29 -11.01
CA ILE A 34 -6.69 8.50 -9.93
C ILE A 34 -5.41 9.08 -10.52
N GLU A 35 -4.97 10.24 -10.03
CA GLU A 35 -3.75 10.89 -10.51
C GLU A 35 -2.50 10.03 -10.21
N THR A 36 -1.72 9.74 -11.25
CA THR A 36 -0.65 8.74 -11.21
C THR A 36 0.47 9.14 -10.25
N SER A 37 0.93 10.39 -10.29
CA SER A 37 2.11 10.82 -9.53
C SER A 37 1.85 10.75 -8.03
N ALA A 38 0.73 11.32 -7.58
CA ALA A 38 0.31 11.38 -6.19
C ALA A 38 0.02 9.98 -5.65
N PHE A 39 -0.64 9.11 -6.43
CA PHE A 39 -0.87 7.74 -5.99
C PHE A 39 0.45 6.99 -5.78
N LEU A 40 1.39 7.08 -6.72
CA LEU A 40 2.68 6.41 -6.61
C LEU A 40 3.52 6.99 -5.46
N GLU A 41 3.48 8.31 -5.21
CA GLU A 41 4.11 8.92 -4.02
C GLU A 41 3.51 8.41 -2.70
N ALA A 42 2.18 8.22 -2.66
CA ALA A 42 1.50 7.66 -1.49
C ALA A 42 1.84 6.18 -1.30
N ALA A 43 1.91 5.40 -2.38
CA ALA A 43 2.32 4.00 -2.35
C ALA A 43 3.78 3.83 -1.91
N GLU A 44 4.70 4.68 -2.38
CA GLU A 44 6.09 4.73 -1.90
C GLU A 44 6.14 5.05 -0.40
N SER A 45 5.36 6.05 0.04
CA SER A 45 5.28 6.44 1.45
C SER A 45 4.77 5.31 2.36
N LEU A 46 3.84 4.48 1.88
CA LEU A 46 3.35 3.32 2.61
C LEU A 46 4.48 2.31 2.87
N THR A 47 5.44 2.15 1.94
CA THR A 47 6.52 1.18 2.12
C THR A 47 7.40 1.45 3.35
N GLY A 48 7.42 2.70 3.85
CA GLY A 48 8.08 3.06 5.11
C GLY A 48 7.48 2.36 6.34
N LEU A 49 6.22 1.92 6.30
CA LEU A 49 5.61 1.14 7.38
C LEU A 49 6.31 -0.22 7.56
N PHE A 50 6.84 -0.81 6.49
CA PHE A 50 7.60 -2.06 6.59
C PHE A 50 8.96 -1.86 7.27
N ASP A 51 9.55 -0.68 7.14
CA ASP A 51 10.76 -0.32 7.90
C ASP A 51 10.42 -0.15 9.39
N VAL A 52 9.26 0.42 9.72
CA VAL A 52 8.76 0.54 11.11
C VAL A 52 8.52 -0.83 11.74
N MET A 53 7.94 -1.78 10.97
CA MET A 53 7.78 -3.17 11.40
C MET A 53 9.12 -3.83 11.75
N GLY A 54 10.24 -3.29 11.26
CA GLY A 54 11.55 -3.45 11.91
C GLY A 54 12.20 -4.81 11.74
N SER A 55 11.80 -5.58 10.73
CA SER A 55 12.38 -6.89 10.45
C SER A 55 12.84 -6.98 9.00
N VAL A 56 14.07 -7.46 8.79
CA VAL A 56 14.60 -7.88 7.48
C VAL A 56 13.65 -8.86 6.77
N ALA A 57 12.78 -9.53 7.52
CA ALA A 57 11.76 -10.43 6.99
C ALA A 57 10.71 -9.72 6.10
N PHE A 58 10.53 -8.40 6.23
CA PHE A 58 9.63 -7.63 5.35
C PHE A 58 10.32 -7.06 4.11
N ALA A 59 11.64 -7.20 3.97
CA ALA A 59 12.36 -6.74 2.77
C ALA A 59 11.78 -7.31 1.46
N PRO A 60 11.38 -8.59 1.36
CA PRO A 60 10.74 -9.11 0.15
C PRO A 60 9.42 -8.39 -0.18
N VAL A 61 8.61 -8.08 0.82
CA VAL A 61 7.32 -7.38 0.65
C VAL A 61 7.54 -5.95 0.17
N LYS A 62 8.45 -5.24 0.84
CA LYS A 62 8.83 -3.87 0.46
C LYS A 62 9.41 -3.81 -0.95
N ASN A 63 10.35 -4.71 -1.28
CA ASN A 63 11.01 -4.73 -2.59
C ASN A 63 10.04 -5.03 -3.72
N ASP A 64 9.07 -5.94 -3.51
CA ASP A 64 8.02 -6.21 -4.50
C ASP A 64 7.19 -4.95 -4.77
N MET A 65 6.72 -4.26 -3.73
CA MET A 65 5.94 -3.02 -3.89
C MET A 65 6.74 -1.91 -4.57
N VAL A 66 7.99 -1.68 -4.16
CA VAL A 66 8.88 -0.69 -4.79
C VAL A 66 9.12 -1.03 -6.27
N GLY A 67 9.35 -2.31 -6.58
CA GLY A 67 9.52 -2.77 -7.97
C GLY A 67 8.27 -2.52 -8.82
N ASN A 68 7.09 -2.76 -8.27
CA ASN A 68 5.83 -2.53 -8.96
C ASN A 68 5.51 -1.03 -9.14
N VAL A 69 5.78 -0.19 -8.14
CA VAL A 69 5.77 1.29 -8.29
C VAL A 69 6.68 1.72 -9.43
N LYS A 70 7.91 1.19 -9.47
CA LYS A 70 8.89 1.54 -10.51
C LYS A 70 8.36 1.23 -11.91
N LYS A 71 7.74 0.06 -12.13
CA LYS A 71 7.15 -0.29 -13.44
C LYS A 71 6.13 0.75 -13.91
N VAL A 72 5.24 1.19 -13.01
CA VAL A 72 4.22 2.21 -13.32
C VAL A 72 4.87 3.57 -13.57
N ARG A 73 5.84 3.96 -12.73
CA ARG A 73 6.59 5.21 -12.86
C ARG A 73 7.39 5.28 -14.16
N ASP A 74 8.03 4.19 -14.56
CA ASP A 74 8.79 4.12 -15.82
C ASP A 74 7.86 4.37 -17.02
N ARG A 75 6.66 3.77 -17.03
CA ARG A 75 5.65 4.04 -18.07
C ARG A 75 5.17 5.49 -18.03
N GLN A 76 4.91 6.03 -16.84
CA GLN A 76 4.49 7.42 -16.67
C GLN A 76 5.51 8.38 -17.29
N LEU A 77 6.80 8.21 -16.98
CA LEU A 77 7.87 9.05 -17.51
C LEU A 77 8.07 8.89 -19.02
N ALA A 78 7.86 7.69 -19.55
CA ALA A 78 7.98 7.42 -20.98
C ALA A 78 6.82 7.97 -21.83
N ALA A 79 5.65 8.24 -21.23
CA ALA A 79 4.47 8.75 -21.93
C ALA A 79 3.59 9.60 -21.00
N PRO A 80 4.04 10.79 -20.56
CA PRO A 80 3.38 11.58 -19.52
C PRO A 80 1.95 11.98 -19.88
N ASP A 81 1.72 12.49 -21.09
CA ASP A 81 0.40 12.93 -21.58
C ASP A 81 -0.62 11.78 -21.69
N GLN A 82 -0.14 10.53 -21.71
CA GLN A 82 -0.97 9.32 -21.75
C GLN A 82 -1.14 8.67 -20.38
N SER A 83 -0.52 9.23 -19.35
CA SER A 83 -0.29 8.59 -18.06
C SER A 83 -0.62 9.50 -16.88
N GLU A 84 -1.39 10.57 -17.09
CA GLU A 84 -1.84 11.48 -16.03
C GLU A 84 -2.63 10.75 -14.94
N THR A 85 -3.41 9.75 -15.33
CA THR A 85 -4.18 8.90 -14.41
C THR A 85 -3.85 7.43 -14.60
N LEU A 86 -3.97 6.64 -13.54
CA LEU A 86 -3.63 5.21 -13.56
C LEU A 86 -4.46 4.45 -14.60
N GLN A 87 -5.75 4.78 -14.71
CA GLN A 87 -6.64 4.18 -15.71
C GLN A 87 -6.17 4.52 -17.14
N ALA A 88 -5.88 5.79 -17.44
CA ALA A 88 -5.40 6.20 -18.75
C ALA A 88 -4.04 5.56 -19.08
N LEU A 89 -3.13 5.51 -18.10
CA LEU A 89 -1.83 4.87 -18.22
C LEU A 89 -1.97 3.42 -18.69
N CYS A 90 -2.79 2.62 -18.00
CA CYS A 90 -3.03 1.22 -18.33
C CYS A 90 -3.66 1.07 -19.71
N LEU A 91 -4.77 1.78 -19.99
CA LEU A 91 -5.45 1.68 -21.27
C LEU A 91 -4.54 2.05 -22.45
N ASN A 92 -3.69 3.06 -22.30
CA ASN A 92 -2.79 3.50 -23.35
C ASN A 92 -1.56 2.57 -23.50
N GLU A 93 -1.08 1.95 -22.42
CA GLU A 93 -0.05 0.91 -22.49
C GLU A 93 -0.56 -0.34 -23.24
N LEU A 94 -1.78 -0.79 -22.93
CA LEU A 94 -2.38 -1.97 -23.54
C LEU A 94 -2.66 -1.80 -25.04
N LYS A 95 -3.04 -0.59 -25.49
CA LYS A 95 -3.21 -0.27 -26.92
C LYS A 95 -1.94 -0.50 -27.73
N VAL A 96 -0.76 -0.33 -27.13
CA VAL A 96 0.53 -0.60 -27.79
C VAL A 96 1.07 -2.01 -27.52
N LYS A 97 0.19 -2.93 -27.09
CA LYS A 97 0.47 -4.35 -26.83
C LYS A 97 1.58 -4.56 -25.79
N LYS A 98 1.74 -3.64 -24.85
CA LYS A 98 2.58 -3.77 -23.65
C LYS A 98 1.69 -3.86 -22.42
N HIS A 99 2.20 -4.44 -21.34
CA HIS A 99 1.44 -4.63 -20.09
C HIS A 99 2.33 -4.59 -18.84
N THR A 100 3.58 -4.11 -18.94
CA THR A 100 4.52 -4.14 -17.82
C THR A 100 4.06 -3.25 -16.66
N ALA A 101 3.57 -2.04 -16.95
CA ALA A 101 3.05 -1.14 -15.95
C ALA A 101 1.65 -1.57 -15.47
N THR A 102 0.81 -2.07 -16.36
CA THR A 102 -0.53 -2.59 -16.02
C THR A 102 -0.43 -3.81 -15.10
N GLU A 103 0.48 -4.74 -15.38
CA GLU A 103 0.81 -5.84 -14.48
C GLU A 103 1.42 -5.34 -13.17
N GLY A 104 2.34 -4.37 -13.25
CA GLY A 104 2.90 -3.71 -12.07
C GLY A 104 1.81 -3.12 -11.16
N LEU A 105 0.85 -2.40 -11.74
CA LEU A 105 -0.27 -1.83 -11.00
C LEU A 105 -1.16 -2.91 -10.39
N LEU A 106 -1.42 -4.01 -11.11
CA LEU A 106 -2.18 -5.15 -10.56
C LEU A 106 -1.52 -5.72 -9.30
N TRP A 107 -0.22 -5.98 -9.33
CA TRP A 107 0.50 -6.49 -8.17
C TRP A 107 0.63 -5.45 -7.05
N LEU A 108 0.86 -4.19 -7.39
CA LEU A 108 0.87 -3.10 -6.42
C LEU A 108 -0.48 -3.01 -5.68
N VAL A 109 -1.60 -3.03 -6.40
CA VAL A 109 -2.95 -2.97 -5.81
C VAL A 109 -3.21 -4.16 -4.89
N ARG A 110 -2.75 -5.37 -5.23
CA ARG A 110 -2.84 -6.53 -4.32
C ARG A 110 -2.03 -6.34 -3.03
N GLY A 111 -0.82 -5.80 -3.12
CA GLY A 111 0.02 -5.48 -1.95
C GLY A 111 -0.55 -4.36 -1.07
N LEU A 112 -1.16 -3.34 -1.70
CA LEU A 112 -1.87 -2.28 -1.02
C LEU A 112 -3.13 -2.80 -0.30
N ASP A 113 -3.92 -3.65 -0.96
CA ASP A 113 -5.11 -4.31 -0.38
C ASP A 113 -4.73 -5.18 0.82
N PHE A 114 -3.66 -5.97 0.69
CA PHE A 114 -3.09 -6.73 1.80
C PHE A 114 -2.75 -5.85 3.00
N THR A 115 -2.07 -4.73 2.77
CA THR A 115 -1.65 -3.81 3.84
C THR A 115 -2.85 -3.13 4.49
N ALA A 116 -3.80 -2.66 3.67
CA ALA A 116 -5.03 -2.02 4.13
C ALA A 116 -5.84 -2.96 5.05
N GLN A 117 -6.12 -4.18 4.58
CA GLN A 117 -6.85 -5.17 5.37
C GLN A 117 -6.11 -5.57 6.65
N SER A 118 -4.78 -5.70 6.59
CA SER A 118 -3.97 -6.06 7.76
C SER A 118 -4.08 -5.02 8.87
N LEU A 119 -3.92 -3.75 8.52
CA LEU A 119 -3.94 -2.64 9.48
C LEU A 119 -5.36 -2.30 9.93
N ARG A 120 -6.35 -2.33 9.03
CA ARG A 120 -7.77 -2.18 9.38
C ARG A 120 -8.19 -3.22 10.40
N HIS A 121 -7.87 -4.48 10.15
CA HIS A 121 -8.19 -5.56 11.07
C HIS A 121 -7.54 -5.34 12.44
N ASN A 122 -6.27 -4.93 12.49
CA ASN A 122 -5.57 -4.74 13.77
C ASN A 122 -6.01 -3.48 14.55
N LEU A 123 -6.51 -2.46 13.84
CA LEU A 123 -7.15 -1.31 14.48
C LEU A 123 -8.52 -1.67 15.07
N SER A 124 -9.32 -2.44 14.34
CA SER A 124 -10.66 -2.86 14.79
C SER A 124 -10.62 -3.94 15.88
N HIS A 125 -9.50 -4.65 16.03
CA HIS A 125 -9.30 -5.70 17.03
C HIS A 125 -8.08 -5.37 17.91
N PRO A 126 -8.21 -4.43 18.88
CA PRO A 126 -7.07 -3.89 19.63
C PRO A 126 -6.38 -4.91 20.54
N THR A 127 -7.01 -6.06 20.79
CA THR A 127 -6.46 -7.18 21.57
C THR A 127 -5.66 -8.18 20.72
N GLU A 128 -5.69 -8.07 19.39
CA GLU A 128 -4.98 -9.00 18.51
C GLU A 128 -3.56 -8.56 18.17
N GLU A 129 -2.65 -9.52 18.10
CA GLU A 129 -1.30 -9.29 17.59
C GLU A 129 -1.29 -9.03 16.08
N LEU A 130 -0.31 -8.24 15.60
CA LEU A 130 -0.15 -7.94 14.17
C LEU A 130 -0.08 -9.21 13.33
N SER A 131 0.65 -10.23 13.81
CA SER A 131 0.82 -11.48 13.07
C SER A 131 -0.52 -12.16 12.76
N THR A 132 -1.52 -12.04 13.63
CA THR A 132 -2.87 -12.58 13.40
C THR A 132 -3.57 -11.80 12.29
N SER A 133 -3.60 -10.48 12.40
CA SER A 133 -4.26 -9.59 11.44
C SER A 133 -3.62 -9.68 10.04
N PHE A 134 -2.28 -9.74 9.96
CA PHE A 134 -1.56 -9.91 8.70
C PHE A 134 -1.80 -11.29 8.08
N ARG A 135 -1.82 -12.38 8.88
CA ARG A 135 -2.16 -13.71 8.34
C ARG A 135 -3.56 -13.77 7.78
N HIS A 136 -4.53 -13.15 8.46
CA HIS A 136 -5.90 -13.04 7.99
C HIS A 136 -5.97 -12.32 6.64
N ALA A 137 -5.40 -11.12 6.55
CA ALA A 137 -5.37 -10.34 5.31
C ALA A 137 -4.65 -11.10 4.17
N TYR A 138 -3.57 -11.81 4.45
CA TYR A 138 -2.84 -12.58 3.45
C TYR A 138 -3.71 -13.69 2.81
N GLN A 139 -4.54 -14.38 3.61
CA GLN A 139 -5.47 -15.37 3.06
C GLN A 139 -6.41 -14.76 2.03
N ASN A 140 -6.89 -13.54 2.29
CA ASN A 140 -7.93 -12.87 1.53
C ASN A 140 -7.42 -12.08 0.32
N THR A 141 -6.11 -11.89 0.20
CA THR A 141 -5.51 -10.98 -0.80
C THR A 141 -4.44 -11.68 -1.65
N LEU A 142 -3.22 -11.82 -1.14
CA LEU A 142 -2.05 -12.26 -1.90
C LEU A 142 -1.93 -13.78 -2.02
N LYS A 143 -2.37 -14.55 -1.02
CA LYS A 143 -2.19 -16.01 -1.00
C LYS A 143 -2.72 -16.73 -2.25
N PRO A 144 -3.90 -16.39 -2.81
CA PRO A 144 -4.39 -17.03 -4.04
C PRO A 144 -3.49 -16.81 -5.25
N HIS A 145 -2.69 -15.74 -5.25
CA HIS A 145 -1.86 -15.33 -6.38
C HIS A 145 -0.39 -15.75 -6.25
N HIS A 146 0.06 -16.08 -5.04
CA HIS A 146 1.43 -16.53 -4.80
C HIS A 146 1.64 -18.01 -5.14
N SER A 147 2.78 -18.30 -5.77
CA SER A 147 3.22 -19.67 -6.04
C SER A 147 3.57 -20.42 -4.74
N PHE A 148 3.72 -21.74 -4.83
CA PHE A 148 4.14 -22.56 -3.69
C PHE A 148 5.55 -22.18 -3.17
N LEU A 149 6.38 -21.53 -3.99
CA LEU A 149 7.70 -21.02 -3.60
C LEU A 149 7.62 -19.66 -2.87
N VAL A 150 6.65 -18.81 -3.24
CA VAL A 150 6.50 -17.46 -2.65
C VAL A 150 5.70 -17.51 -1.34
N LYS A 151 4.73 -18.41 -1.22
CA LYS A 151 3.89 -18.55 -0.02
C LYS A 151 4.67 -18.67 1.30
N PRO A 152 5.73 -19.50 1.41
CA PRO A 152 6.53 -19.60 2.63
C PRO A 152 7.24 -18.30 3.01
N ILE A 153 7.72 -17.52 2.04
CA ILE A 153 8.43 -16.25 2.27
C ILE A 153 7.51 -15.25 2.99
N PHE A 154 6.29 -15.08 2.48
CA PHE A 154 5.30 -14.19 3.11
C PHE A 154 4.82 -14.74 4.46
N SER A 155 4.69 -16.06 4.62
CA SER A 155 4.36 -16.69 5.91
C SER A 155 5.40 -16.39 6.98
N ALA A 156 6.68 -16.45 6.62
CA ALA A 156 7.78 -16.08 7.50
C ALA A 156 7.75 -14.58 7.84
N ALA A 157 7.53 -13.70 6.85
CA ALA A 157 7.41 -12.26 7.06
C ALA A 157 6.32 -11.91 8.09
N MET A 158 5.13 -12.48 7.95
CA MET A 158 4.02 -12.25 8.90
C MET A 158 4.29 -12.81 10.30
N SER A 159 5.07 -13.88 10.40
CA SER A 159 5.48 -14.42 11.70
C SER A 159 6.54 -13.55 12.37
N ALA A 160 7.21 -12.69 11.61
CA ALA A 160 8.22 -11.75 12.08
C ALA A 160 7.68 -10.32 12.23
N THR A 161 6.36 -10.11 12.20
CA THR A 161 5.77 -8.83 12.62
C THR A 161 6.17 -8.54 14.07
N PRO A 162 6.40 -7.28 14.44
CA PRO A 162 6.64 -6.93 15.84
C PRO A 162 5.37 -7.14 16.67
N TYR A 163 5.51 -7.14 18.00
CA TYR A 163 4.35 -7.06 18.89
C TYR A 163 3.56 -5.80 18.60
N ARG A 164 2.23 -5.90 18.76
CA ARG A 164 1.30 -4.78 18.56
C ARG A 164 1.74 -3.53 19.29
N LYS A 165 2.00 -3.64 20.59
CA LYS A 165 2.42 -2.49 21.41
C LYS A 165 3.63 -1.76 20.82
N ASP A 166 4.63 -2.51 20.33
CA ASP A 166 5.90 -1.95 19.86
C ASP A 166 5.72 -1.32 18.46
N PHE A 167 4.82 -1.86 17.65
CA PHE A 167 4.46 -1.26 16.37
C PHE A 167 3.83 0.12 16.56
N TYR A 168 2.76 0.25 17.35
CA TYR A 168 2.08 1.54 17.54
C TYR A 168 2.94 2.55 18.30
N ALA A 169 3.78 2.11 19.24
CA ALA A 169 4.72 2.99 19.94
C ALA A 169 5.78 3.60 19.00
N LYS A 170 6.04 2.99 17.84
CA LYS A 170 6.92 3.56 16.81
C LYS A 170 6.18 4.49 15.84
N LEU A 171 4.85 4.57 15.88
CA LEU A 171 4.05 5.38 14.96
C LEU A 171 3.60 6.71 15.56
N ALA A 172 3.60 6.85 16.87
CA ALA A 172 3.32 8.10 17.57
C ALA A 172 3.91 8.07 18.98
N ALA A 173 4.11 9.26 19.57
CA ALA A 173 4.41 9.38 20.99
C ALA A 173 3.21 8.88 21.85
N GLU A 174 3.47 8.50 23.10
CA GLU A 174 2.47 7.83 23.95
C GLU A 174 1.20 8.64 24.21
N ASP A 175 1.32 9.95 24.26
CA ASP A 175 0.24 10.93 24.44
C ASP A 175 -0.59 11.17 23.18
N ASN A 176 -0.18 10.65 22.02
CA ASN A 176 -0.83 10.86 20.72
C ASN A 176 -1.51 9.60 20.14
N LYS A 177 -1.79 8.60 20.98
CA LYS A 177 -2.42 7.33 20.54
C LYS A 177 -3.80 7.55 19.89
N GLU A 178 -4.63 8.43 20.45
CA GLU A 178 -5.95 8.73 19.89
C GLU A 178 -5.86 9.41 18.51
N MET A 179 -4.94 10.35 18.37
CA MET A 179 -4.68 11.02 17.11
C MET A 179 -4.15 10.04 16.06
N LEU A 180 -3.21 9.16 16.43
CA LEU A 180 -2.71 8.11 15.54
C LEU A 180 -3.83 7.20 15.04
N VAL A 181 -4.74 6.78 15.93
CA VAL A 181 -5.88 5.91 15.55
C VAL A 181 -6.80 6.64 14.57
N ARG A 182 -7.11 7.92 14.83
CA ARG A 182 -7.93 8.75 13.93
C ARG A 182 -7.26 8.89 12.56
N GLU A 183 -6.00 9.30 12.52
CA GLU A 183 -5.28 9.53 11.26
C GLU A 183 -5.07 8.26 10.46
N MET A 184 -4.75 7.13 11.14
CA MET A 184 -4.66 5.83 10.49
C MET A 184 -6.02 5.38 9.94
N GLY A 185 -7.11 5.64 10.67
CA GLY A 185 -8.47 5.36 10.21
C GLY A 185 -8.81 6.12 8.92
N GLU A 186 -8.60 7.43 8.90
CA GLU A 186 -8.84 8.27 7.72
C GLU A 186 -7.91 7.90 6.53
N TRP A 187 -6.65 7.57 6.83
CA TRP A 187 -5.69 7.10 5.81
C TRP A 187 -6.12 5.76 5.21
N LEU A 188 -6.58 4.82 6.04
CA LEU A 188 -7.09 3.53 5.59
C LEU A 188 -8.35 3.68 4.75
N GLU A 189 -9.30 4.54 5.15
CA GLU A 189 -10.51 4.79 4.35
C GLU A 189 -10.16 5.29 2.94
N ALA A 190 -9.22 6.23 2.84
CA ALA A 190 -8.76 6.73 1.55
C ALA A 190 -8.04 5.66 0.72
N LEU A 191 -7.18 4.85 1.34
CA LEU A 191 -6.48 3.74 0.70
C LEU A 191 -7.46 2.67 0.20
N GLU A 192 -8.37 2.22 1.05
CA GLU A 192 -9.40 1.21 0.76
C GLU A 192 -10.27 1.66 -0.41
N ARG A 193 -10.71 2.93 -0.42
CA ARG A 193 -11.47 3.51 -1.54
C ARG A 193 -10.69 3.44 -2.85
N GLN A 194 -9.43 3.88 -2.86
CA GLN A 194 -8.60 3.89 -4.07
C GLN A 194 -8.27 2.48 -4.56
N VAL A 195 -7.97 1.55 -3.64
CA VAL A 195 -7.81 0.12 -3.94
C VAL A 195 -9.10 -0.44 -4.55
N GLY A 196 -10.27 -0.10 -4.01
CA GLY A 196 -11.57 -0.50 -4.54
C GLY A 196 -11.77 -0.05 -6.00
N VAL A 197 -11.56 1.23 -6.28
CA VAL A 197 -11.62 1.80 -7.64
C VAL A 197 -10.69 1.06 -8.61
N LEU A 198 -9.44 0.84 -8.21
CA LEU A 198 -8.45 0.19 -9.06
C LEU A 198 -8.74 -1.31 -9.25
N LYS A 199 -9.23 -2.02 -8.23
CA LYS A 199 -9.64 -3.42 -8.36
C LYS A 199 -10.80 -3.57 -9.33
N GLU A 200 -11.78 -2.67 -9.26
CA GLU A 200 -12.89 -2.64 -10.20
C GLU A 200 -12.37 -2.40 -11.62
N PHE A 201 -11.59 -1.34 -11.84
CA PHE A 201 -10.99 -1.00 -13.13
C PHE A 201 -10.17 -2.16 -13.72
N LEU A 202 -9.24 -2.72 -12.95
CA LEU A 202 -8.39 -3.85 -13.36
C LEU A 202 -9.20 -5.13 -13.59
N GLY A 203 -10.43 -5.21 -13.10
CA GLY A 203 -11.40 -6.28 -13.38
C GLY A 203 -12.07 -6.16 -14.75
N ARG A 204 -12.11 -4.97 -15.35
CA ARG A 204 -12.80 -4.70 -16.62
C ARG A 204 -12.03 -5.28 -17.81
N LYS A 205 -12.75 -5.57 -18.90
CA LYS A 205 -12.20 -6.26 -20.08
C LYS A 205 -11.10 -5.45 -20.75
N GLU A 206 -11.26 -4.14 -20.80
CA GLU A 206 -10.34 -3.19 -21.40
C GLU A 206 -9.00 -3.06 -20.64
N ALA A 207 -8.94 -3.52 -19.39
CA ALA A 207 -7.74 -3.55 -18.57
C ALA A 207 -7.07 -4.94 -18.51
N LYS A 208 -7.53 -5.91 -19.33
CA LYS A 208 -6.94 -7.26 -19.43
C LYS A 208 -5.97 -7.36 -20.62
N TRP A 209 -5.00 -8.26 -20.49
CA TRP A 209 -4.03 -8.64 -21.52
C TRP A 209 -3.85 -10.16 -21.57
#